data_AF-A0A4Q0A0W9-F1
#
_entry.id   AF-A0A4Q0A0W9-F1
#
_cell.length_a   1.000
_cell.length_b   1.000
_cell.length_c   1.000
_cell.angle_alpha   90.00
_cell.angle_beta   90.00
_cell.angle_gamma   90.00
#
_symmetry.space_group_name_H-M   'P 1'
#
loop_
_entity.id
_entity.type
_entity.pdbx_description
1 polymer ?
#
loop_
_entity_poly.entity_id
_entity_poly.type
_entity_poly.pdbx_seq_one_letter_code
_entity_poly.pdbx_strand_id
1 'polypeptide(L)'
;MAQSPQYKVYYFASAREAANDTTSESFDYPPTCQSGPDGSGLRISVQEVLARCVAKHPGLQAVVDRCMVALNQEYVPQGTGCDQVWVKPNDEVALIPPVSGG
;
A
#
# COMPACT_ATOMS: atom_id res chain seq x y z
N MET A 1 11.30 -24.55 1.18
CA MET A 1 11.50 -23.27 1.89
C MET A 1 10.25 -22.45 1.65
N ALA A 2 9.40 -22.26 2.67
CA ALA A 2 8.20 -21.43 2.51
C ALA A 2 8.64 -19.97 2.46
N GLN A 3 8.52 -19.32 1.30
CA GLN A 3 8.68 -17.87 1.23
C GLN A 3 7.56 -17.24 2.04
N SER A 4 7.93 -16.36 2.99
CA SER A 4 6.95 -15.55 3.68
C SER A 4 6.17 -14.73 2.65
N PRO A 5 4.84 -14.72 2.72
CA PRO A 5 4.04 -13.86 1.87
C PRO A 5 4.50 -12.42 2.05
N GLN A 6 4.65 -11.69 0.96
CA GLN A 6 5.11 -10.30 0.96
C GLN A 6 4.42 -9.56 -0.17
N TYR A 7 4.17 -8.28 0.00
CA TYR A 7 3.64 -7.39 -1.04
C TYR A 7 4.61 -6.25 -1.28
N LYS A 8 4.58 -5.65 -2.46
CA LYS A 8 5.48 -4.56 -2.82
C LYS A 8 4.74 -3.24 -2.85
N VAL A 9 5.36 -2.20 -2.29
CA VAL A 9 4.87 -0.83 -2.35
C VAL A 9 5.84 0.00 -3.19
N TYR A 10 5.32 0.79 -4.11
CA TYR A 10 6.04 1.75 -4.94
C TYR A 10 5.69 3.17 -4.51
N TYR A 11 6.70 4.03 -4.42
CA TYR A 11 6.54 5.44 -4.07
C TYR A 11 6.95 6.33 -5.24
N PHE A 12 6.08 7.25 -5.61
CA PHE A 12 6.30 8.18 -6.71
C PHE A 12 6.44 9.63 -6.22
N ALA A 13 7.23 10.43 -6.93
CA ALA A 13 7.43 11.87 -6.70
C ALA A 13 7.56 12.22 -5.20
N SER A 14 6.68 13.08 -4.67
CA SER A 14 6.73 13.52 -3.27
C SER A 14 6.56 12.39 -2.25
N ALA A 15 5.89 11.28 -2.60
CA ALA A 15 5.82 10.11 -1.73
C ALA A 15 7.19 9.41 -1.63
N ARG A 16 7.98 9.41 -2.71
CA ARG A 16 9.35 8.89 -2.72
C ARG A 16 10.25 9.69 -1.79
N GLU A 17 10.19 11.02 -1.90
CA GLU A 17 10.95 11.94 -1.04
C GLU A 17 10.58 11.76 0.43
N ALA A 18 9.28 11.65 0.72
CA ALA A 18 8.76 11.37 2.07
C ALA A 18 9.14 9.98 2.61
N ALA A 19 9.45 9.02 1.73
CA ALA A 19 9.96 7.69 2.06
C ALA A 19 11.51 7.63 1.98
N ASN A 20 12.22 8.74 2.19
CA ASN A 20 13.68 8.84 2.15
C ASN A 20 14.29 8.47 0.77
N ASP A 21 13.68 8.95 -0.31
CA ASP A 21 14.03 8.66 -1.70
C ASP A 21 13.91 7.16 -2.10
N THR A 22 13.15 6.38 -1.32
CA THR A 22 12.89 4.95 -1.61
C THR A 22 11.90 4.82 -2.77
N THR A 23 12.29 4.20 -3.88
CA THR A 23 11.43 3.97 -5.05
C THR A 23 10.40 2.87 -4.85
N SER A 24 10.79 1.80 -4.15
CA SER A 24 9.91 0.70 -3.80
C SER A 24 10.46 -0.09 -2.62
N GLU A 25 9.58 -0.77 -1.90
CA GLU A 25 9.96 -1.66 -0.83
C GLU A 25 9.01 -2.85 -0.70
N SER A 26 9.52 -3.96 -0.19
CA SER A 26 8.70 -5.13 0.13
C SER A 26 8.32 -5.10 1.60
N PHE A 27 7.03 -5.29 1.88
CA PHE A 27 6.50 -5.48 3.22
C PHE A 27 6.14 -6.94 3.43
N ASP A 28 6.56 -7.48 4.57
CA ASP A 28 6.14 -8.79 5.06
C ASP A 28 4.64 -8.78 5.37
N TYR A 29 3.95 -9.87 5.03
CA TYR A 29 2.55 -10.04 5.36
C TYR A 29 2.40 -10.41 6.84
N PRO A 30 1.68 -9.59 7.64
CA PRO A 30 1.46 -9.93 9.04
C PRO A 30 0.74 -11.27 9.16
N PRO A 31 1.17 -12.19 10.04
CA PRO A 31 0.51 -13.47 10.25
C PRO A 31 -0.88 -13.30 10.90
N THR A 32 -1.19 -12.12 11.41
CA THR A 32 -2.48 -11.74 12.02
C THR A 32 -3.52 -11.30 10.99
N CYS A 33 -3.17 -11.20 9.70
CA CYS A 33 -4.10 -10.76 8.67
C CYS A 33 -5.24 -11.77 8.50
N GLN A 34 -6.47 -11.28 8.63
CA GLN A 34 -7.67 -12.09 8.68
C GLN A 34 -7.87 -12.86 7.37
N SER A 35 -7.99 -14.19 7.48
CA SER A 35 -8.55 -15.00 6.41
C SER A 35 -9.92 -14.44 6.04
N GLY A 36 -10.17 -14.17 4.75
CA GLY A 36 -11.46 -13.63 4.33
C GLY A 36 -12.64 -14.53 4.76
N PRO A 37 -13.87 -14.00 4.83
CA PRO A 37 -15.07 -14.76 5.24
C PRO A 37 -15.38 -15.95 4.32
N ASP A 38 -14.77 -16.00 3.15
CA ASP A 38 -14.82 -17.08 2.16
C ASP A 38 -13.73 -18.17 2.36
N GLY A 39 -12.77 -17.96 3.27
CA GLY A 39 -11.58 -18.81 3.38
C GLY A 39 -10.49 -18.50 2.34
N SER A 40 -10.73 -17.52 1.46
CA SER A 40 -9.75 -16.94 0.53
C SER A 40 -8.59 -16.22 1.25
N GLY A 41 -7.60 -17.01 1.68
CA GLY A 41 -6.20 -16.58 1.87
C GLY A 41 -5.92 -15.38 2.79
N LEU A 42 -4.64 -15.02 2.87
CA LEU A 42 -4.18 -13.83 3.57
C LEU A 42 -4.57 -12.59 2.77
N ARG A 43 -5.27 -11.65 3.39
CA ARG A 43 -5.65 -10.37 2.78
C ARG A 43 -5.50 -9.22 3.79
N ILE A 44 -5.11 -8.05 3.31
CA ILE A 44 -4.89 -6.84 4.11
C ILE A 44 -5.53 -5.67 3.36
N SER A 45 -6.22 -4.77 4.06
CA SER A 45 -6.86 -3.64 3.40
C SER A 45 -5.80 -2.65 2.92
N VAL A 46 -6.10 -1.92 1.85
CA VAL A 46 -5.24 -0.83 1.37
C VAL A 46 -4.94 0.17 2.50
N GLN A 47 -5.95 0.48 3.33
CA GLN A 47 -5.78 1.40 4.46
C GLN A 47 -4.75 0.93 5.49
N GLU A 48 -4.74 -0.37 5.80
CA GLU A 48 -3.72 -0.95 6.69
C GLU A 48 -2.32 -0.94 6.03
N VAL A 49 -2.23 -1.18 4.71
CA VAL A 49 -0.96 -1.00 3.98
C VAL A 49 -0.44 0.43 4.12
N LEU A 50 -1.30 1.44 3.93
CA LEU A 50 -0.94 2.84 4.09
C LEU A 50 -0.49 3.14 5.53
N ALA A 51 -1.20 2.65 6.54
CA ALA A 51 -0.84 2.82 7.94
C ALA A 51 0.55 2.23 8.23
N ARG A 52 0.87 1.05 7.70
CA ARG A 52 2.19 0.43 7.83
C ARG A 52 3.28 1.22 7.10
N CYS A 53 2.97 1.79 5.94
CA CYS A 53 3.91 2.68 5.24
C CYS A 53 4.23 3.93 6.05
N VAL A 54 3.21 4.57 6.64
CA VAL A 54 3.39 5.76 7.51
C VAL A 54 4.11 5.40 8.80
N ALA A 55 3.82 4.25 9.40
CA ALA A 55 4.52 3.80 10.60
C ALA A 55 6.03 3.58 10.34
N LYS A 56 6.39 3.14 9.13
CA LYS A 56 7.78 2.97 8.72
C LYS A 56 8.44 4.29 8.30
N HIS A 57 7.70 5.14 7.58
CA HIS A 57 8.14 6.44 7.11
C HIS A 57 7.16 7.53 7.57
N PRO A 58 7.36 8.12 8.77
CA PRO A 58 6.44 9.11 9.31
C PRO A 58 6.29 10.36 8.42
N GLY A 59 7.29 10.63 7.55
CA GLY A 59 7.20 11.67 6.52
C GLY A 59 6.06 11.47 5.52
N LEU A 60 5.61 10.23 5.29
CA LEU A 60 4.49 9.94 4.40
C LEU A 60 3.16 10.48 4.92
N GLN A 61 3.02 10.73 6.24
CA GLN A 61 1.76 11.19 6.82
C GLN A 61 1.23 12.48 6.18
N ALA A 62 2.12 13.36 5.71
CA ALA A 62 1.74 14.63 5.08
C ALA A 62 1.23 14.47 3.64
N VAL A 63 1.57 13.38 2.96
CA VAL A 63 1.26 13.16 1.54
C VAL A 63 0.24 12.05 1.31
N VAL A 64 0.19 11.05 2.20
CA VAL A 64 -0.60 9.82 2.04
C VAL A 64 -2.10 10.08 1.88
N ASP A 65 -2.63 11.10 2.55
CA ASP A 65 -4.05 11.49 2.49
C ASP A 65 -4.46 12.05 1.11
N ARG A 66 -3.49 12.64 0.40
CA ARG A 66 -3.68 13.23 -0.93
C ARG A 66 -3.26 12.30 -2.06
N CYS A 67 -2.53 11.23 -1.73
CA CYS A 67 -2.06 10.26 -2.71
C CYS A 67 -3.22 9.43 -3.24
N MET A 68 -3.29 9.31 -4.56
CA MET A 68 -4.01 8.22 -5.20
C MET A 68 -3.25 6.91 -4.95
N VAL A 69 -3.99 5.83 -4.75
CA VAL A 69 -3.42 4.49 -4.60
C VAL A 69 -3.78 3.69 -5.84
N ALA A 70 -2.83 2.94 -6.39
CA ALA A 70 -3.10 1.93 -7.41
C ALA A 70 -2.68 0.55 -6.92
N LEU A 71 -3.53 -0.45 -7.14
CA LEU A 71 -3.28 -1.86 -6.85
C LEU A 71 -3.13 -2.60 -8.17
N ASN A 72 -2.00 -3.28 -8.40
CA ASN A 72 -1.71 -4.00 -9.64
C ASN A 72 -1.97 -3.15 -10.90
N GLN A 73 -1.48 -1.91 -10.89
CA GLN A 73 -1.63 -0.91 -11.97
C GLN A 73 -3.07 -0.38 -12.17
N GLU A 74 -4.02 -0.72 -11.31
CA GLU A 74 -5.39 -0.21 -11.34
C GLU A 74 -5.66 0.76 -10.19
N TYR A 75 -6.23 1.93 -10.49
CA TYR A 75 -6.52 2.94 -9.46
C TYR A 75 -7.60 2.46 -8.49
N VAL A 76 -7.30 2.58 -7.21
CA VAL A 76 -8.24 2.31 -6.13
C VAL A 76 -9.09 3.56 -5.92
N PRO A 77 -10.43 3.48 -6.06
CA PRO A 77 -11.29 4.62 -5.82
C PRO A 77 -11.15 5.08 -4.36
N GLN A 78 -10.75 6.35 -4.17
CA GLN A 78 -10.71 6.98 -2.86
C GLN A 78 -12.14 7.36 -2.45
N GLY A 79 -12.63 6.84 -1.32
CA GLY A 79 -13.98 7.10 -0.82
C GLY A 79 -14.65 5.86 -0.23
N THR A 80 -15.99 5.85 -0.21
CA THR A 80 -16.81 4.75 0.31
C THR A 80 -16.56 3.46 -0.50
N GLY A 81 -15.63 2.62 -0.02
CA GLY A 81 -15.22 1.39 -0.71
C GLY A 81 -13.72 1.10 -0.64
N CYS A 82 -12.86 2.03 -0.21
CA CYS A 82 -11.43 1.77 -0.04
C CYS A 82 -11.12 0.68 1.00
N ASP A 83 -11.98 0.54 2.02
CA ASP A 83 -11.94 -0.54 3.02
C ASP A 83 -12.28 -1.92 2.43
N GLN A 84 -12.91 -1.95 1.25
CA GLN A 84 -13.25 -3.19 0.53
C GLN A 84 -12.18 -3.62 -0.47
N VAL A 85 -11.11 -2.83 -0.63
CA VAL A 85 -9.99 -3.20 -1.50
C VAL A 85 -8.94 -3.92 -0.70
N TRP A 86 -8.70 -5.17 -1.11
CA TRP A 86 -7.83 -6.12 -0.44
C TRP A 86 -6.57 -6.32 -1.25
N VAL A 87 -5.43 -6.06 -0.62
CA VAL A 87 -4.10 -6.40 -1.13
C VAL A 87 -3.81 -7.84 -0.73
N LYS A 88 -3.29 -8.65 -1.64
CA LYS A 88 -2.91 -10.06 -1.42
C LYS A 88 -1.39 -10.20 -1.43
N PRO A 89 -0.86 -11.35 -0.98
CA PRO A 89 0.55 -11.66 -1.17
C PRO A 89 0.95 -11.58 -2.65
N ASN A 90 2.11 -10.98 -2.90
CA ASN A 90 2.68 -10.67 -4.22
C ASN A 90 1.99 -9.55 -5.00
N ASP A 91 0.99 -8.88 -4.43
CA ASP A 91 0.41 -7.69 -5.06
C ASP A 91 1.37 -6.48 -4.99
N GLU A 92 1.13 -5.57 -5.91
CA GLU A 92 1.87 -4.32 -6.06
C GLU A 92 0.97 -3.13 -5.75
N VAL A 93 1.36 -2.31 -4.78
CA VAL A 93 0.64 -1.09 -4.38
C VAL A 93 1.48 0.12 -4.75
N ALA A 94 0.92 1.09 -5.46
CA ALA A 94 1.60 2.32 -5.83
C ALA A 94 0.97 3.53 -5.13
N LEU A 95 1.80 4.34 -4.49
CA LEU A 95 1.47 5.63 -3.89
C LEU A 95 1.77 6.74 -4.90
N ILE A 96 0.73 7.31 -5.47
CA ILE A 96 0.79 8.31 -6.53
C ILE A 96 0.30 9.65 -5.95
N PRO A 97 1.19 10.52 -5.47
CA PRO A 97 0.79 11.86 -5.02
C PRO A 97 0.17 12.65 -6.19
N PRO A 98 -0.66 13.67 -5.90
CA PRO A 98 -1.24 14.52 -6.95
C PRO A 98 -0.09 15.09 -7.77
N VAL A 99 -0.19 14.97 -9.09
CA VAL A 99 0.85 15.45 -9.99
C VAL A 99 0.94 16.96 -9.83
N SER A 100 1.97 17.43 -9.13
CA SER A 100 2.42 18.81 -9.20
C SER A 100 3.00 18.98 -10.60
N GLY A 101 2.13 19.22 -11.58
CA GLY A 101 2.54 19.59 -12.94
C GLY A 101 3.43 20.82 -12.84
N GLY A 102 4.68 20.68 -13.28
CA GLY A 102 5.54 21.82 -13.59
C GLY A 102 5.05 22.53 -14.84
#